data_AF-U1HVP6-F1
#
_entry.id   AF-U1HVP6-F1
#
_cell.length_a   1.000
_cell.length_b   1.000
_cell.length_c   1.000
_cell.angle_alpha   90.00
_cell.angle_beta   90.00
_cell.angle_gamma   90.00
#
_symmetry.space_group_name_H-M   'P 1'
#
loop_
_entity.id
_entity.type
_entity.pdbx_description
1 polymer ?
#
loop_
_entity_poly.entity_id
_entity_poly.type
_entity_poly.pdbx_seq_one_letter_code
_entity_poly.pdbx_strand_id
1 'polypeptide(L)'
;MDVDTSIILNPNFTIAEMLARRGDSASQDWDKTLLDFVQDGVEFSWNLVWTYFIEMLKKLGLRFGPKRRPIERIPNDYIPEPPFRSFPIVFVIHLIYAAIHFAGWGFHFPSRIELILWRVAVSLTAGVIFLIWSVEIYAFRGMPYFSQLHEHLRKHTGSIQRLRKHLVWILELSIWEQTHRIAERVRNFAGRGPIWKVPLRVLVPYYIGGFLYALARAYILWEAIFTLRALTPSAYKTVEWSAVLPHF
;
A
#
# COMPACT_ATOMS: atom_id res chain seq x y z
N MET A 1 -6.22 5.66 19.49
CA MET A 1 -6.59 7.03 19.88
C MET A 1 -8.02 6.97 20.33
N ASP A 2 -8.29 7.43 21.54
CA ASP A 2 -9.64 7.62 22.05
C ASP A 2 -10.19 8.88 21.34
N VAL A 3 -11.13 8.70 20.41
CA VAL A 3 -11.54 9.76 19.45
C VAL A 3 -12.68 10.63 20.03
N ASP A 4 -13.20 10.29 21.22
CA ASP A 4 -14.42 10.88 21.75
C ASP A 4 -14.23 12.25 22.41
N THR A 5 -13.00 12.67 22.71
CA THR A 5 -12.75 13.96 23.39
C THR A 5 -11.67 14.79 22.70
N SER A 6 -12.06 15.93 22.13
CA SER A 6 -11.10 16.93 21.65
C SER A 6 -10.45 17.63 22.84
N ILE A 7 -9.14 17.46 23.00
CA ILE A 7 -8.36 18.22 23.98
C ILE A 7 -7.82 19.48 23.29
N ILE A 8 -8.27 20.65 23.73
CA ILE A 8 -7.71 21.92 23.27
C ILE A 8 -6.41 22.17 24.05
N LEU A 9 -5.29 22.16 23.35
CA LEU A 9 -3.99 22.53 23.92
C LEU A 9 -3.80 24.04 23.76
N ASN A 10 -3.64 24.74 24.89
CA ASN A 10 -3.29 26.18 24.92
C ASN A 10 -1.83 26.33 25.35
N PRO A 11 -0.86 26.23 24.43
CA PRO A 11 0.55 26.39 24.78
C PRO A 11 0.87 27.83 25.19
N ASN A 12 1.76 28.00 26.16
CA ASN A 12 2.25 29.30 26.62
C ASN A 12 3.35 29.89 25.71
N PHE A 13 3.57 29.32 24.54
CA PHE A 13 4.60 29.70 23.58
C PHE A 13 4.07 29.55 22.16
N THR A 14 4.59 30.37 21.24
CA THR A 14 4.18 30.34 19.84
C THR A 14 4.85 29.18 19.08
N ILE A 15 4.26 28.77 17.94
CA ILE A 15 4.88 27.77 17.05
C ILE A 15 6.28 28.24 16.59
N ALA A 16 6.45 29.54 16.33
CA ALA A 16 7.74 30.12 15.95
C ALA A 16 8.79 29.96 17.07
N GLU A 17 8.42 30.20 18.32
CA GLU A 17 9.28 29.98 19.48
C GLU A 17 9.60 28.50 19.68
N MET A 18 8.63 27.62 19.43
CA MET A 18 8.84 26.16 19.51
C MET A 18 9.87 25.68 18.48
N LEU A 19 9.77 26.18 17.24
CA LEU A 19 10.73 25.89 16.17
C LEU A 19 12.11 26.46 16.50
N ALA A 20 12.19 27.70 17.00
CA ALA A 20 13.44 28.33 17.39
C ALA A 20 14.14 27.60 18.55
N ARG A 21 13.38 27.09 19.53
CA ARG A 21 13.91 26.33 20.68
C ARG A 21 14.47 24.95 20.30
N ARG A 22 14.05 24.37 19.17
CA ARG A 22 14.43 23.02 18.75
C ARG A 22 15.76 22.95 17.97
N GLY A 23 16.39 24.09 17.64
CA GLY A 23 17.65 24.14 16.90
C GLY A 23 17.58 23.47 15.52
N ASP A 24 18.69 22.87 15.07
CA ASP A 24 18.84 22.29 13.72
C ASP A 24 17.78 21.23 13.34
N SER A 25 17.14 20.56 14.30
CA SER A 25 16.09 19.56 14.03
C SER A 25 14.75 20.18 13.60
N ALA A 26 14.53 21.49 13.81
CA ALA A 26 13.39 22.23 13.25
C ALA A 26 13.69 22.89 11.90
N SER A 27 14.94 22.81 11.41
CA SER A 27 15.32 23.29 10.08
C SER A 27 14.87 22.38 8.94
N GLN A 28 14.25 21.23 9.24
CA GLN A 28 13.70 20.35 8.22
C GLN A 28 12.50 21.03 7.54
N ASP A 29 12.51 21.04 6.20
CA ASP A 29 11.37 21.43 5.39
C ASP A 29 10.14 20.60 5.81
N TRP A 30 9.12 21.27 6.33
CA TRP A 30 7.83 20.66 6.65
C TRP A 30 7.02 20.43 5.37
N ASP A 31 6.18 19.39 5.33
CA ASP A 31 5.42 19.05 4.13
C ASP A 31 3.93 19.42 4.25
N LYS A 32 3.23 18.82 5.20
CA LYS A 32 1.80 18.98 5.47
C LYS A 32 1.56 20.06 6.51
N THR A 33 2.27 20.00 7.64
CA THR A 33 2.11 20.90 8.78
C THR A 33 3.44 21.32 9.38
N LEU A 34 3.48 22.49 10.02
CA LEU A 34 4.65 22.96 10.77
C LEU A 34 5.10 22.00 11.88
N LEU A 35 4.24 21.06 12.28
CA LEU A 35 4.48 20.06 13.34
C LEU A 35 4.74 18.66 12.79
N ASP A 36 4.99 18.49 11.48
CA ASP A 36 5.27 17.17 10.88
C ASP A 36 6.45 16.47 11.55
N PHE A 37 7.39 17.23 12.10
CA PHE A 37 8.53 16.72 12.85
C PHE A 37 8.14 16.01 14.18
N VAL A 38 6.95 16.27 14.72
CA VAL A 38 6.45 15.58 15.92
C VAL A 38 6.04 14.16 15.56
N GLN A 39 5.60 13.97 14.32
CA GLN A 39 5.21 12.69 13.76
C GLN A 39 6.44 11.95 13.19
N ASP A 40 7.54 11.91 13.95
CA ASP A 40 8.77 11.12 13.67
C ASP A 40 8.54 9.59 13.73
N GLY A 41 7.27 9.14 13.69
CA GLY A 41 6.87 7.74 13.62
C GLY A 41 6.76 7.27 12.17
N VAL A 42 7.08 5.99 11.95
CA VAL A 42 6.85 5.32 10.67
C VAL A 42 5.38 5.50 10.29
N GLU A 43 5.09 6.32 9.27
CA GLU A 43 3.73 6.40 8.73
C GLU A 43 3.29 4.98 8.35
N PHE A 44 2.03 4.64 8.66
CA PHE A 44 1.45 3.38 8.22
C PHE A 44 1.74 3.17 6.73
N SER A 45 2.25 1.98 6.39
CA SER A 45 2.69 1.59 5.04
C SER A 45 1.71 2.02 3.93
N TRP A 46 0.41 1.87 4.19
CA TRP A 46 -0.63 2.31 3.27
C TRP A 46 -0.64 3.82 3.04
N ASN A 47 -0.61 4.63 4.11
CA ASN A 47 -0.60 6.09 4.00
C ASN A 47 0.64 6.57 3.26
N LEU A 48 1.77 5.90 3.46
CA LEU A 48 3.03 6.19 2.80
C LEU A 48 2.94 5.95 1.28
N VAL A 49 2.46 4.77 0.88
CA VAL A 49 2.25 4.42 -0.55
C VAL A 49 1.21 5.34 -1.19
N TRP A 50 0.15 5.66 -0.47
CA TRP A 50 -0.94 6.54 -0.91
C TRP A 50 -0.47 7.99 -1.09
N THR A 51 0.23 8.55 -0.10
CA THR A 51 0.78 9.91 -0.16
C THR A 51 1.73 10.05 -1.35
N TYR A 52 2.57 9.05 -1.60
CA TYR A 52 3.43 8.99 -2.78
C TYR A 52 2.67 8.93 -4.09
N PHE A 53 1.60 8.14 -4.16
CA PHE A 53 0.75 8.10 -5.33
C PHE A 53 0.13 9.47 -5.63
N ILE A 54 -0.42 10.15 -4.61
CA ILE A 54 -1.05 11.46 -4.77
C ILE A 54 -0.04 12.54 -5.22
N GLU A 55 1.18 12.58 -4.66
CA GLU A 55 2.19 13.54 -5.12
C GLU A 55 2.67 13.26 -6.55
N MET A 56 2.80 11.99 -6.90
CA MET A 56 3.09 11.61 -8.29
C MET A 56 2.00 12.11 -9.24
N LEU A 57 0.71 11.93 -8.89
CA LEU A 57 -0.40 12.45 -9.68
C LEU A 57 -0.40 13.97 -9.79
N LYS A 58 -0.11 14.70 -8.70
CA LYS A 58 0.00 16.16 -8.71
C LYS A 58 1.03 16.65 -9.73
N LYS A 59 2.18 15.98 -9.82
CA LYS A 59 3.21 16.32 -10.80
C LYS A 59 2.86 15.95 -12.23
N LEU A 60 1.97 14.97 -12.42
CA LEU A 60 1.35 14.68 -13.71
C LEU A 60 0.21 15.64 -14.08
N GLY A 61 -0.01 16.71 -13.29
CA GLY A 61 -1.03 17.73 -13.52
C GLY A 61 -2.39 17.43 -12.89
N LEU A 62 -2.54 16.26 -12.26
CA LEU A 62 -3.77 15.85 -11.59
C LEU A 62 -3.76 16.34 -10.14
N ARG A 63 -4.39 17.50 -9.89
CA ARG A 63 -4.39 18.17 -8.57
C ARG A 63 -5.40 17.53 -7.61
N PHE A 64 -5.03 16.41 -7.00
CA PHE A 64 -5.74 15.81 -5.88
C PHE A 64 -5.16 16.28 -4.54
N GLY A 65 -5.99 16.59 -3.54
CA GLY A 65 -5.54 16.98 -2.19
C GLY A 65 -5.70 18.48 -1.85
N PRO A 66 -5.23 18.90 -0.66
CA PRO A 66 -5.48 20.24 -0.13
C PRO A 66 -4.80 21.35 -0.96
N LYS A 67 -5.56 22.40 -1.29
CA LYS A 67 -5.10 23.54 -2.11
C LYS A 67 -4.28 24.57 -1.34
N ARG A 68 -4.35 24.55 -0.01
CA ARG A 68 -3.68 25.48 0.89
C ARG A 68 -2.85 24.69 1.90
N ARG A 69 -1.69 25.25 2.27
CA ARG A 69 -0.80 24.76 3.32
C ARG A 69 -0.63 25.90 4.35
N PRO A 70 -0.52 25.60 5.66
CA PRO A 70 -0.61 24.28 6.30
C PRO A 70 -1.99 23.63 6.15
N ILE A 71 -2.07 22.31 6.26
CA ILE A 71 -3.38 21.64 6.24
C ILE A 71 -4.16 21.99 7.51
N GLU A 72 -5.41 22.44 7.34
CA GLU A 72 -6.27 22.87 8.45
C GLU A 72 -7.07 21.71 9.07
N ARG A 73 -7.07 20.55 8.40
CA ARG A 73 -7.83 19.37 8.83
C ARG A 73 -7.10 18.07 8.52
N ILE A 74 -7.41 17.03 9.28
CA ILE A 74 -7.03 15.66 8.96
C ILE A 74 -7.76 15.25 7.66
N PRO A 75 -7.04 14.74 6.64
CA PRO A 75 -7.67 14.25 5.42
C PRO A 75 -8.62 13.08 5.67
N ASN A 76 -9.73 12.99 4.92
CA ASN A 76 -10.71 11.89 5.07
C ASN A 76 -10.14 10.52 4.68
N ASP A 77 -9.07 10.52 3.90
CA ASP A 77 -8.33 9.36 3.41
C ASP A 77 -7.15 8.98 4.32
N TYR A 78 -6.97 9.67 5.45
CA TYR A 78 -5.98 9.29 6.44
C TYR A 78 -6.45 8.08 7.24
N ILE A 79 -5.69 6.98 7.16
CA ILE A 79 -6.00 5.74 7.88
C ILE A 79 -4.98 5.55 8.99
N PRO A 80 -5.35 5.64 10.28
CA PRO A 80 -4.41 5.40 11.36
C PRO A 80 -3.90 3.94 11.32
N GLU A 81 -2.67 3.72 11.76
CA GLU A 81 -2.10 2.37 11.79
C GLU A 81 -2.95 1.47 12.70
N PRO A 82 -3.47 0.34 12.18
CA PRO A 82 -4.27 -0.56 12.97
C PRO A 82 -3.36 -1.38 13.91
N PRO A 83 -3.85 -1.82 15.09
CA PRO A 83 -3.04 -2.59 16.02
C PRO A 83 -2.59 -3.91 15.38
N PHE A 84 -1.37 -4.36 15.68
CA PHE A 84 -0.76 -5.54 15.05
C PHE A 84 -1.66 -6.79 15.03
N ARG A 85 -2.43 -7.01 16.11
CA ARG A 85 -3.35 -8.16 16.26
C ARG A 85 -4.51 -8.15 15.26
N SER A 86 -4.83 -7.01 14.65
CA SER A 86 -5.90 -6.89 13.67
C SER A 86 -5.49 -7.32 12.25
N PHE A 87 -4.20 -7.35 11.93
CA PHE A 87 -3.73 -7.67 10.58
C PHE A 87 -4.18 -9.05 10.09
N PRO A 88 -4.13 -10.14 10.90
CA PRO A 88 -4.68 -11.43 10.47
C PRO A 88 -6.17 -11.36 10.12
N ILE A 89 -6.95 -10.56 10.86
CA ILE A 89 -8.39 -10.38 10.60
C ILE A 89 -8.57 -9.69 9.25
N VAL A 90 -7.82 -8.62 8.99
CA VAL A 90 -7.84 -7.92 7.70
C VAL A 90 -7.43 -8.87 6.57
N PHE A 91 -6.41 -9.71 6.76
CA PHE A 91 -6.01 -10.70 5.77
C PHE A 91 -7.13 -11.71 5.47
N VAL A 92 -7.80 -12.24 6.51
CA VAL A 92 -8.94 -13.16 6.36
C VAL A 92 -10.08 -12.50 5.58
N ILE A 93 -10.39 -11.23 5.84
CA ILE A 93 -11.41 -10.48 5.06
C ILE A 93 -11.02 -10.43 3.58
N HIS A 94 -9.75 -10.19 3.26
CA HIS A 94 -9.27 -10.21 1.86
C HIS A 94 -9.34 -11.61 1.23
N LEU A 95 -9.09 -12.67 2.01
CA LEU A 95 -9.24 -14.05 1.53
C LEU A 95 -10.70 -14.39 1.23
N ILE A 96 -11.63 -13.99 2.10
CA ILE A 96 -13.07 -14.14 1.86
C ILE A 96 -13.47 -13.40 0.60
N TYR A 97 -13.01 -12.15 0.45
CA TYR A 97 -13.22 -11.35 -0.74
C TYR A 97 -12.75 -12.06 -2.02
N ALA A 98 -11.53 -12.61 -2.03
CA ALA A 98 -11.02 -13.38 -3.16
C ALA A 98 -11.84 -14.67 -3.41
N ALA A 99 -12.21 -15.38 -2.34
CA ALA A 99 -12.97 -16.63 -2.40
C ALA A 99 -14.35 -16.44 -3.04
N ILE A 100 -15.03 -15.32 -2.78
CA ILE A 100 -16.33 -14.99 -3.40
C ILE A 100 -16.20 -14.98 -4.93
N HIS A 101 -15.11 -14.44 -5.47
CA HIS A 101 -14.88 -14.44 -6.92
C HIS A 101 -14.52 -15.83 -7.45
N PHE A 102 -13.75 -16.60 -6.70
CA PHE A 102 -13.46 -18.00 -7.04
C PHE A 102 -14.68 -18.91 -6.99
N ALA A 103 -15.71 -18.59 -6.22
CA ALA A 103 -16.98 -19.33 -6.27
C ALA A 103 -17.57 -19.34 -7.70
N GLY A 104 -17.29 -18.31 -8.50
CA GLY A 104 -17.67 -18.23 -9.91
C GLY A 104 -16.74 -18.95 -10.89
N TRP A 105 -15.75 -19.75 -10.43
CA TRP A 105 -14.75 -20.39 -11.31
C TRP A 105 -15.35 -21.32 -12.38
N GLY A 106 -16.48 -21.94 -12.04
CA GLY A 106 -17.22 -22.87 -12.89
C GLY A 106 -18.50 -22.29 -13.50
N PHE A 107 -18.69 -20.97 -13.46
CA PHE A 107 -19.86 -20.35 -14.08
C PHE A 107 -19.89 -20.59 -15.59
N HIS A 108 -21.11 -20.70 -16.12
CA HIS A 108 -21.32 -20.79 -17.55
C HIS A 108 -21.21 -19.40 -18.16
N PHE A 109 -20.32 -19.25 -19.14
CA PHE A 109 -20.18 -18.01 -19.92
C PHE A 109 -20.56 -18.30 -21.38
N PRO A 110 -21.15 -17.32 -22.09
CA PRO A 110 -21.54 -17.47 -23.49
C PRO A 110 -20.39 -17.88 -24.42
N SER A 111 -19.16 -17.45 -24.12
CA SER A 111 -17.97 -17.80 -24.86
C SER A 111 -16.84 -18.38 -23.99
N ARG A 112 -15.98 -19.19 -24.61
CA ARG A 112 -14.77 -19.70 -23.97
C ARG A 112 -13.78 -18.60 -23.59
N ILE A 113 -13.75 -17.50 -24.35
CA ILE A 113 -12.86 -16.36 -24.11
C ILE A 113 -13.28 -15.64 -22.82
N GLU A 114 -14.57 -15.34 -22.66
CA GLU A 114 -15.11 -14.71 -21.45
C GLU A 114 -14.81 -15.54 -20.19
N LEU A 115 -14.95 -16.88 -20.28
CA LEU A 115 -14.59 -17.79 -19.19
C LEU A 115 -13.09 -17.75 -18.85
N ILE A 116 -12.20 -17.75 -19.85
CA ILE A 116 -10.75 -17.69 -19.62
C ILE A 116 -10.38 -16.34 -18.99
N LEU A 117 -10.89 -15.24 -19.54
CA LEU A 117 -10.65 -13.89 -19.02
C LEU A 117 -11.17 -13.74 -17.59
N TRP A 118 -12.33 -14.33 -17.26
CA TRP A 118 -12.83 -14.41 -15.89
C TRP A 118 -11.86 -15.11 -14.96
N ARG A 119 -11.41 -16.32 -15.32
CA ARG A 119 -10.45 -17.08 -14.52
C ARG A 119 -9.14 -16.32 -14.32
N VAL A 120 -8.63 -15.70 -15.38
CA VAL A 120 -7.43 -14.86 -15.31
C VAL A 120 -7.65 -13.67 -14.39
N ALA A 121 -8.77 -12.95 -14.50
CA ALA A 121 -9.06 -11.78 -13.68
C ALA A 121 -9.21 -12.14 -12.19
N VAL A 122 -9.89 -13.25 -11.87
CA VAL A 122 -10.06 -13.73 -10.49
C VAL A 122 -8.72 -14.20 -9.91
N SER A 123 -7.93 -14.97 -10.68
CA SER A 123 -6.58 -15.37 -10.27
C SER A 123 -5.65 -14.17 -10.09
N LEU A 124 -5.74 -13.17 -10.97
CA LEU A 124 -4.94 -11.94 -10.87
C LEU A 124 -5.31 -11.13 -9.63
N THR A 125 -6.61 -11.01 -9.33
CA THR A 125 -7.12 -10.34 -8.12
C THR A 125 -6.54 -10.99 -6.86
N ALA A 126 -6.61 -12.32 -6.77
CA ALA A 126 -6.04 -13.05 -5.64
C ALA A 126 -4.52 -12.97 -5.59
N GLY A 127 -3.84 -13.10 -6.74
CA GLY A 127 -2.40 -12.97 -6.85
C GLY A 127 -1.89 -11.61 -6.38
N VAL A 128 -2.59 -10.52 -6.71
CA VAL A 128 -2.26 -9.18 -6.21
C VAL A 128 -2.44 -9.11 -4.70
N ILE A 129 -3.52 -9.68 -4.13
CA ILE A 129 -3.69 -9.72 -2.67
C ILE A 129 -2.48 -10.40 -2.01
N PHE A 130 -2.08 -11.59 -2.49
CA PHE A 130 -0.91 -12.28 -1.95
C PHE A 130 0.39 -11.49 -2.15
N LEU A 131 0.58 -10.85 -3.30
CA LEU A 131 1.73 -10.01 -3.59
C LEU A 131 1.84 -8.85 -2.58
N ILE A 132 0.76 -8.10 -2.37
CA ILE A 132 0.75 -6.95 -1.47
C ILE A 132 1.01 -7.40 -0.03
N TRP A 133 0.37 -8.46 0.44
CA TRP A 133 0.64 -9.00 1.77
C TRP A 133 2.07 -9.50 1.93
N SER A 134 2.65 -10.10 0.90
CA SER A 134 4.05 -10.53 0.91
C SER A 134 5.01 -9.34 1.00
N VAL A 135 4.76 -8.28 0.23
CA VAL A 135 5.55 -7.05 0.27
C VAL A 135 5.42 -6.37 1.64
N GLU A 136 4.20 -6.28 2.19
CA GLU A 136 3.93 -5.70 3.50
C GLU A 136 4.74 -6.41 4.61
N ILE A 137 4.65 -7.74 4.65
CA ILE A 137 5.39 -8.56 5.62
C ILE A 137 6.90 -8.43 5.40
N TYR A 138 7.37 -8.55 4.16
CA TYR A 138 8.80 -8.49 3.87
C TYR A 138 9.39 -7.11 4.17
N ALA A 139 8.78 -6.04 3.68
CA ALA A 139 9.37 -4.71 3.70
C ALA A 139 9.24 -4.02 5.06
N PHE A 140 8.08 -4.13 5.71
CA PHE A 140 7.83 -3.39 6.95
C PHE A 140 8.08 -4.23 8.21
N ARG A 141 8.10 -5.57 8.10
CA ARG A 141 8.30 -6.47 9.25
C ARG A 141 9.59 -7.27 9.17
N GLY A 142 9.91 -7.80 8.00
CA GLY A 142 11.12 -8.60 7.77
C GLY A 142 12.37 -7.74 7.67
N MET A 143 12.37 -6.72 6.81
CA MET A 143 13.56 -5.91 6.51
C MET A 143 14.21 -5.30 7.76
N PRO A 144 13.48 -4.70 8.72
CA PRO A 144 14.08 -4.12 9.93
C PRO A 144 14.75 -5.18 10.81
N TYR A 145 14.21 -6.40 10.84
CA TYR A 145 14.82 -7.53 11.56
C TYR A 145 16.08 -8.03 10.84
N PHE A 146 16.01 -8.23 9.53
CA PHE A 146 17.16 -8.67 8.73
C PHE A 146 18.29 -7.64 8.71
N SER A 147 17.99 -6.34 8.70
CA SER A 147 19.02 -5.29 8.75
C SER A 147 19.77 -5.30 10.08
N GLN A 148 19.06 -5.46 11.20
CA GLN A 148 19.68 -5.58 12.53
C GLN A 148 20.53 -6.84 12.66
N LEU A 149 20.02 -7.98 12.19
CA LEU A 149 20.76 -9.24 12.16
C LEU A 149 21.99 -9.14 11.25
N HIS A 150 21.85 -8.54 10.07
CA HIS A 150 22.97 -8.32 9.15
C HIS A 150 24.06 -7.46 9.78
N GLU A 151 23.71 -6.38 10.47
CA GLU A 151 24.69 -5.56 11.19
C GLU A 151 25.38 -6.32 12.31
N HIS A 152 24.65 -7.15 13.05
CA HIS A 152 25.21 -8.00 14.11
C HIS A 152 26.21 -9.02 13.55
N LEU A 153 25.83 -9.74 12.48
CA LEU A 153 26.68 -10.72 11.79
C LEU A 153 27.88 -10.08 11.10
N ARG A 154 27.70 -8.88 10.52
CA ARG A 154 28.77 -8.08 9.92
C ARG A 154 29.85 -7.74 10.95
N LYS A 155 29.47 -7.41 12.18
CA LYS A 155 30.44 -7.11 13.25
C LYS A 155 31.30 -8.34 13.63
N HIS A 156 30.81 -9.55 13.39
CA HIS A 156 31.46 -10.80 13.81
C HIS A 156 32.22 -11.52 12.69
N THR A 157 32.12 -11.08 11.44
CA THR A 157 32.63 -11.83 10.28
C THR A 157 33.59 -11.00 9.42
N GLY A 158 34.71 -10.54 10.00
CA GLY A 158 35.63 -9.59 9.36
C GLY A 158 36.50 -10.15 8.20
N SER A 159 36.73 -11.46 8.13
CA SER A 159 37.65 -12.08 7.15
C SER A 159 36.96 -12.51 5.85
N ILE A 160 35.76 -13.09 5.91
CA ILE A 160 34.96 -13.51 4.73
C ILE A 160 34.42 -12.31 3.93
N GLN A 161 34.37 -11.13 4.56
CA GLN A 161 33.76 -9.93 4.00
C GLN A 161 34.60 -9.24 2.90
N ARG A 162 35.93 -9.40 2.91
CA ARG A 162 36.81 -8.83 1.87
C ARG A 162 36.67 -9.54 0.52
N LEU A 163 36.64 -10.88 0.52
CA LEU A 163 36.46 -11.67 -0.70
C LEU A 163 35.04 -11.53 -1.27
N ARG A 164 34.02 -11.58 -0.41
CA ARG A 164 32.62 -11.40 -0.82
C ARG A 164 32.39 -10.00 -1.38
N LYS A 165 32.94 -8.95 -0.75
CA LYS A 165 32.80 -7.57 -1.27
C LYS A 165 33.37 -7.45 -2.67
N HIS A 166 34.55 -8.00 -2.96
CA HIS A 166 35.13 -7.90 -4.30
C HIS A 166 34.29 -8.62 -5.38
N LEU A 167 33.82 -9.83 -5.10
CA LEU A 167 33.00 -10.59 -6.07
C LEU A 167 31.61 -9.99 -6.29
N VAL A 168 30.96 -9.52 -5.21
CA VAL A 168 29.64 -8.89 -5.28
C VAL A 168 29.72 -7.49 -5.90
N TRP A 169 30.79 -6.72 -5.63
CA TRP A 169 31.00 -5.40 -6.22
C TRP A 169 31.06 -5.46 -7.75
N ILE A 170 31.82 -6.41 -8.32
CA ILE A 170 31.95 -6.56 -9.78
C ILE A 170 30.60 -6.92 -10.43
N LEU A 171 29.79 -7.76 -9.79
CA LEU A 171 28.50 -8.20 -10.33
C LEU A 171 27.36 -7.19 -10.10
N GLU A 172 27.38 -6.42 -9.00
CA GLU A 172 26.31 -5.47 -8.68
C GLU A 172 26.47 -4.12 -9.40
N LEU A 173 27.68 -3.56 -9.53
CA LEU A 173 27.91 -2.17 -10.01
C LEU A 173 27.14 -1.78 -11.28
N SER A 174 27.14 -2.62 -12.33
CA SER A 174 26.56 -2.25 -13.62
C SER A 174 25.03 -2.15 -13.58
N ILE A 175 24.36 -3.00 -12.81
CA ILE A 175 22.89 -3.06 -12.72
C ILE A 175 22.41 -2.16 -11.56
N TRP A 176 23.17 -2.08 -10.47
CA TRP A 176 22.85 -1.25 -9.32
C TRP A 176 23.01 0.24 -9.58
N GLU A 177 24.02 0.71 -10.31
CA GLU A 177 24.20 2.15 -10.54
C GLU A 177 23.09 2.74 -11.42
N GLN A 178 22.67 2.03 -12.46
CA GLN A 178 21.55 2.46 -13.31
C GLN A 178 20.22 2.42 -12.54
N THR A 179 19.95 1.33 -11.81
CA THR A 179 18.72 1.23 -11.02
C THR A 179 18.70 2.24 -9.88
N HIS A 180 19.83 2.53 -9.23
CA HIS A 180 19.91 3.52 -8.16
C HIS A 180 19.73 4.94 -8.69
N ARG A 181 20.31 5.30 -9.83
CA ARG A 181 20.10 6.62 -10.46
C ARG A 181 18.65 6.86 -10.88
N ILE A 182 18.02 5.86 -11.50
CA ILE A 182 16.57 5.93 -11.81
C ILE A 182 15.79 5.99 -10.51
N ALA A 183 16.21 5.23 -9.50
CA ALA A 183 15.54 5.20 -8.23
C ALA A 183 15.56 6.55 -7.51
N GLU A 184 16.70 7.22 -7.53
CA GLU A 184 16.83 8.55 -6.97
C GLU A 184 16.04 9.59 -7.75
N ARG A 185 15.98 9.49 -9.08
CA ARG A 185 15.11 10.37 -9.88
C ARG A 185 13.64 10.21 -9.53
N VAL A 186 13.17 8.95 -9.42
CA VAL A 186 11.78 8.65 -9.05
C VAL A 186 11.52 9.07 -7.60
N ARG A 187 12.43 8.80 -6.67
CA ARG A 187 12.34 9.26 -5.27
C ARG A 187 12.25 10.78 -5.17
N ASN A 188 13.16 11.49 -5.83
CA ASN A 188 13.19 12.96 -5.87
C ASN A 188 12.01 13.54 -6.67
N PHE A 189 11.36 12.72 -7.52
CA PHE A 189 10.13 13.09 -8.18
C PHE A 189 8.95 13.16 -7.21
N ALA A 190 8.89 12.48 -6.07
CA ALA A 190 7.76 12.66 -5.16
C ALA A 190 7.95 13.82 -4.17
N GLY A 191 9.18 14.06 -3.69
CA GLY A 191 9.49 15.17 -2.78
C GLY A 191 10.86 15.00 -2.12
N ARG A 192 11.28 15.98 -1.29
CA ARG A 192 12.59 15.96 -0.60
C ARG A 192 12.53 15.70 0.91
N GLY A 193 11.35 15.83 1.53
CA GLY A 193 11.12 15.52 2.95
C GLY A 193 11.32 14.04 3.38
N PRO A 194 11.27 13.76 4.70
CA PRO A 194 11.61 12.45 5.28
C PRO A 194 10.70 11.31 4.82
N ILE A 195 9.40 11.58 4.63
CA ILE A 195 8.40 10.60 4.15
C ILE A 195 8.72 10.06 2.75
N TRP A 196 9.58 10.74 1.99
CA TRP A 196 9.96 10.35 0.64
C TRP A 196 11.10 9.33 0.59
N LYS A 197 11.60 8.85 1.73
CA LYS A 197 12.72 7.88 1.81
C LYS A 197 12.31 6.41 1.62
N VAL A 198 11.17 6.14 0.99
CA VAL A 198 10.66 4.78 0.76
C VAL A 198 11.46 4.07 -0.33
N PRO A 199 11.90 2.82 -0.13
CA PRO A 199 12.64 2.10 -1.16
C PRO A 199 11.70 1.67 -2.29
N LEU A 200 12.09 1.90 -3.55
CA LEU A 200 11.24 1.60 -4.71
C LEU A 200 10.84 0.15 -4.88
N ARG A 201 11.63 -0.77 -4.35
CA ARG A 201 11.28 -2.20 -4.29
C ARG A 201 9.97 -2.47 -3.54
N VAL A 202 9.51 -1.51 -2.73
CA VAL A 202 8.19 -1.54 -2.09
C VAL A 202 7.19 -0.91 -3.05
N LEU A 203 7.40 0.34 -3.46
CA LEU A 203 6.47 1.12 -4.27
C LEU A 203 6.10 0.47 -5.62
N VAL A 204 7.08 -0.10 -6.33
CA VAL A 204 6.87 -0.68 -7.67
C VAL A 204 5.87 -1.84 -7.64
N PRO A 205 6.02 -2.86 -6.77
CA PRO A 205 5.00 -3.88 -6.58
C PRO A 205 3.61 -3.34 -6.23
N TYR A 206 3.49 -2.31 -5.38
CA TYR A 206 2.19 -1.71 -5.06
C TYR A 206 1.52 -1.11 -6.30
N TYR A 207 2.26 -0.35 -7.11
CA TYR A 207 1.68 0.32 -8.28
C TYR A 207 1.37 -0.64 -9.42
N ILE A 208 2.27 -1.59 -9.71
CA ILE A 208 2.02 -2.62 -10.72
C ILE A 208 0.85 -3.50 -10.27
N GLY A 209 0.86 -3.96 -9.02
CA GLY A 209 -0.22 -4.77 -8.44
C GLY A 209 -1.55 -4.03 -8.45
N GLY A 210 -1.56 -2.77 -8.00
CA GLY A 210 -2.76 -1.92 -8.00
C GLY A 210 -3.35 -1.69 -9.39
N PHE A 211 -2.50 -1.45 -10.39
CA PHE A 211 -2.95 -1.30 -11.78
C PHE A 211 -3.56 -2.60 -12.33
N LEU A 212 -2.87 -3.74 -12.13
CA LEU A 212 -3.37 -5.06 -12.55
C LEU A 212 -4.67 -5.44 -11.84
N TYR A 213 -4.78 -5.12 -10.55
CA TYR A 213 -6.00 -5.29 -9.78
C TYR A 213 -7.14 -4.43 -10.33
N ALA A 214 -6.89 -3.15 -10.64
CA ALA A 214 -7.90 -2.27 -11.22
C ALA A 214 -8.42 -2.80 -12.56
N LEU A 215 -7.54 -3.29 -13.43
CA LEU A 215 -7.92 -3.92 -14.70
C LEU A 215 -8.75 -5.19 -14.49
N ALA A 216 -8.29 -6.09 -13.62
CA ALA A 216 -9.02 -7.32 -13.30
C ALA A 216 -10.41 -7.01 -12.73
N ARG A 217 -10.50 -6.02 -11.84
CA ARG A 217 -11.75 -5.59 -11.22
C ARG A 217 -12.71 -4.93 -12.20
N ALA A 218 -12.20 -4.09 -13.10
CA ALA A 218 -13.01 -3.51 -14.16
C ALA A 218 -13.62 -4.61 -15.03
N TYR A 219 -12.84 -5.63 -15.40
CA TYR A 219 -13.34 -6.78 -16.14
C TYR A 219 -14.36 -7.62 -15.36
N ILE A 220 -14.09 -7.96 -14.10
CA ILE A 220 -15.03 -8.72 -13.25
C ILE A 220 -16.36 -7.98 -13.11
N LEU A 221 -16.33 -6.66 -12.91
CA LEU A 221 -17.53 -5.84 -12.82
C LEU A 221 -18.27 -5.78 -14.16
N TRP A 222 -17.54 -5.62 -15.26
CA TRP A 222 -18.09 -5.65 -16.60
C TRP A 222 -18.83 -6.97 -16.88
N GLU A 223 -18.19 -8.10 -16.60
CA GLU A 223 -18.80 -9.42 -16.78
C GLU A 223 -19.98 -9.66 -15.84
N ALA A 224 -19.93 -9.18 -14.59
CA ALA A 224 -21.06 -9.29 -13.68
C ALA A 224 -22.31 -8.57 -14.22
N ILE A 225 -22.15 -7.46 -14.94
CA ILE A 225 -23.26 -6.76 -15.60
C ILE A 225 -23.68 -7.51 -16.87
N PHE A 226 -22.71 -7.94 -17.69
CA PHE A 226 -22.98 -8.58 -18.97
C PHE A 226 -23.65 -9.95 -18.83
N THR A 227 -23.32 -10.72 -17.80
CA THR A 227 -23.93 -12.03 -17.54
C THR A 227 -25.43 -11.94 -17.23
N LEU A 228 -25.94 -10.77 -16.80
CA LEU A 228 -27.39 -10.53 -16.64
C LEU A 228 -28.17 -10.67 -17.95
N ARG A 229 -27.52 -10.52 -19.11
CA ARG A 229 -28.16 -10.66 -20.43
C ARG A 229 -28.50 -12.11 -20.79
N ALA A 230 -27.84 -13.08 -20.15
CA ALA A 230 -27.88 -14.49 -20.49
C ALA A 230 -28.08 -15.35 -19.23
N LEU A 231 -29.07 -14.96 -18.42
CA LEU A 231 -29.44 -15.72 -17.21
C LEU A 231 -30.00 -17.09 -17.59
N THR A 232 -29.62 -18.10 -16.82
CA THR A 232 -30.19 -19.44 -16.97
C THR A 232 -31.68 -19.41 -16.62
N PRO A 233 -32.53 -20.25 -17.24
CA PRO A 233 -33.96 -20.29 -16.94
C PRO A 233 -34.29 -20.53 -15.46
N SER A 234 -33.40 -21.22 -14.73
CA SER A 234 -33.51 -21.42 -13.29
C SER A 234 -33.46 -20.13 -12.47
N ALA A 235 -32.78 -19.08 -12.95
CA ALA A 235 -32.68 -17.80 -12.25
C ALA A 235 -34.02 -17.05 -12.19
N TYR A 236 -34.96 -17.38 -13.08
CA TYR A 236 -36.31 -16.83 -13.08
C TYR A 236 -37.30 -17.63 -12.23
N LYS A 237 -36.90 -18.78 -11.69
CA LYS A 237 -37.75 -19.56 -10.79
C LYS A 237 -37.79 -18.88 -9.43
N THR A 238 -39.00 -18.75 -8.87
CA THR A 238 -39.17 -18.25 -7.51
C THR A 238 -38.42 -19.16 -6.54
N VAL A 239 -37.57 -18.58 -5.70
CA VAL A 239 -36.89 -19.32 -4.64
C VAL A 239 -37.93 -19.78 -3.63
N GLU A 240 -38.04 -21.09 -3.40
CA GLU A 240 -38.92 -21.66 -2.37
C GLU A 240 -38.30 -21.43 -0.98
N TRP A 241 -38.49 -20.22 -0.44
CA TRP A 241 -37.96 -19.83 0.86
C TRP A 241 -38.42 -20.75 1.99
N SER A 242 -39.60 -21.37 1.87
CA SER A 242 -40.12 -22.38 2.80
C SER A 242 -39.24 -23.63 2.88
N ALA A 243 -38.52 -24.00 1.82
CA ALA A 243 -37.62 -25.16 1.83
C ALA A 243 -36.25 -24.83 2.45
N VAL A 244 -35.86 -23.55 2.47
CA VAL A 244 -34.52 -23.10 2.91
C VAL A 244 -34.53 -22.63 4.36
N LEU A 245 -35.56 -21.88 4.75
CA LEU A 245 -35.68 -21.36 6.10
C LEU A 245 -36.45 -22.37 6.97
N PRO A 246 -35.92 -22.74 8.14
CA PRO A 246 -36.67 -23.54 9.09
C PRO A 246 -37.93 -22.75 9.47
N HIS A 247 -39.07 -23.31 9.08
CA HIS A 247 -40.39 -22.83 9.46
C HIS A 247 -40.90 -23.71 10.60
N PHE A 248 -41.60 -23.09 11.55
CA PHE A 248 -42.28 -23.75 12.65
C PHE A 248 -43.77 -23.85 12.36
#